data_AF-A0A5N8WKG0-F1
#
_entry.id   AF-A0A5N8WKG0-F1
#
_cell.length_a   1.000
_cell.length_b   1.000
_cell.length_c   1.000
_cell.angle_alpha   90.00
_cell.angle_beta   90.00
_cell.angle_gamma   90.00
#
_symmetry.space_group_name_H-M   'P 1'
#
loop_
_entity.id
_entity.type
_entity.pdbx_description
1 polymer ?
#
loop_
_entity_poly.entity_id
_entity_poly.type
_entity_poly.pdbx_seq_one_letter_code
_entity_poly.pdbx_strand_id
1 'polypeptide(L)'
;ALPLTAAPDTRAAEVADSLAGDGSWLKEPRLALVPARRSADIPAAIGWSGPMNYEGDTARLCAVLRSWEDRFGIRVVALTFDQLVLSVAAPPTTMAQAEAIAAEHFAFCPDNITQGHHEALRAYAEKELLGERVWAFWWD
;
A
#
# COMPACT_ATOMS: atom_id res chain seq x y z
N ALA A 1 -9.79 -0.70 15.12
CA ALA A 1 -9.33 -1.46 13.95
C ALA A 1 -10.52 -2.13 13.30
N LEU A 2 -10.53 -2.27 11.98
CA LEU A 2 -11.57 -3.02 11.27
C LEU A 2 -11.37 -4.53 11.51
N PRO A 3 -12.43 -5.36 11.42
CA PRO A 3 -12.28 -6.80 11.58
C PRO A 3 -11.45 -7.37 10.42
N LEU A 4 -10.42 -8.16 10.77
CA LEU A 4 -9.61 -8.87 9.78
C LEU A 4 -10.47 -9.87 9.02
N THR A 5 -10.35 -9.87 7.69
CA THR A 5 -10.99 -10.85 6.80
C THR A 5 -10.12 -12.11 6.60
N ALA A 6 -8.82 -11.99 6.88
CA ALA A 6 -7.83 -13.07 6.92
C ALA A 6 -6.67 -12.66 7.85
N ALA A 7 -5.81 -13.59 8.25
CA ALA A 7 -4.56 -13.23 8.91
C ALA A 7 -3.70 -12.35 7.97
N PRO A 8 -3.04 -11.28 8.47
CA PRO A 8 -2.25 -10.37 7.63
C PRO A 8 -1.23 -11.08 6.73
N ASP A 9 -0.54 -12.08 7.27
CA ASP A 9 0.51 -12.79 6.54
C ASP A 9 -0.07 -13.74 5.48
N THR A 10 -1.25 -14.33 5.73
CA THR A 10 -1.99 -15.11 4.73
C THR A 10 -2.43 -14.20 3.58
N ARG A 11 -2.99 -13.03 3.89
CA ARG A 11 -3.39 -12.05 2.87
C ARG A 11 -2.20 -11.57 2.04
N ALA A 12 -1.06 -11.34 2.68
CA ALA A 12 0.17 -10.94 1.99
C ALA A 12 0.68 -12.02 1.03
N ALA A 13 0.64 -13.29 1.44
CA ALA A 13 1.02 -14.41 0.58
C ALA A 13 0.12 -14.50 -0.66
N GLU A 14 -1.20 -14.38 -0.50
CA GLU A 14 -2.15 -14.40 -1.63
C GLU A 14 -1.88 -13.25 -2.63
N VAL A 15 -1.56 -12.05 -2.14
CA VAL A 15 -1.21 -10.91 -3.00
C VAL A 15 0.14 -11.11 -3.68
N ALA A 16 1.12 -11.68 -2.96
CA ALA A 16 2.44 -12.00 -3.52
C ALA A 16 2.34 -13.04 -4.65
N ASP A 17 1.54 -14.09 -4.46
CA ASP A 17 1.28 -15.11 -5.49
C ASP A 17 0.64 -14.49 -6.74
N SER A 18 -0.32 -13.59 -6.55
CA SER A 18 -0.94 -12.85 -7.67
C SER A 18 0.06 -11.96 -8.42
N LEU A 19 1.01 -11.33 -7.71
CA LEU A 19 2.02 -10.48 -8.34
C LEU A 19 3.13 -11.28 -9.04
N ALA A 20 3.41 -12.50 -8.56
CA ALA A 20 4.39 -13.41 -9.16
C ALA A 20 3.82 -14.22 -10.35
N GLY A 21 2.49 -14.23 -10.53
CA GLY A 21 1.82 -14.94 -11.60
C GLY A 21 2.06 -14.36 -13.00
N ASP A 22 1.82 -15.21 -14.01
CA ASP A 22 1.93 -14.83 -15.42
C ASP A 22 1.00 -13.66 -15.76
N GLY A 23 1.51 -12.69 -16.53
CA GLY A 23 0.75 -11.51 -16.94
C GLY A 23 0.76 -10.36 -15.94
N SER A 24 1.38 -10.51 -14.76
CA SER A 24 1.60 -9.42 -13.80
C SER A 24 2.34 -8.23 -14.42
N TRP A 25 2.03 -7.02 -13.96
CA TRP A 25 2.73 -5.80 -14.34
C TRP A 25 4.15 -5.77 -13.77
N LEU A 26 4.39 -6.44 -12.63
CA LEU A 26 5.68 -6.53 -11.97
C LEU A 26 6.54 -7.57 -12.70
N LYS A 27 7.44 -7.11 -13.57
CA LYS A 27 8.31 -7.99 -14.37
C LYS A 27 9.53 -8.41 -13.57
N GLU A 28 9.85 -9.70 -13.64
CA GLU A 28 11.04 -10.31 -13.02
C GLU A 28 11.24 -9.94 -11.53
N PRO A 29 10.22 -10.13 -10.67
CA PRO A 29 10.34 -9.80 -9.26
C PRO A 29 11.46 -10.61 -8.58
N ARG A 30 12.21 -9.95 -7.69
CA ARG A 30 13.24 -10.58 -6.86
C ARG A 30 12.76 -10.63 -5.42
N LEU A 31 12.91 -11.80 -4.79
CA LEU A 31 12.63 -11.95 -3.36
C LEU A 31 13.71 -11.25 -2.54
N ALA A 32 13.27 -10.53 -1.51
CA ALA A 32 14.14 -9.88 -0.53
C ALA A 32 13.88 -10.45 0.87
N LEU A 33 14.96 -10.69 1.61
CA LEU A 33 14.89 -10.99 3.04
C LEU A 33 15.34 -9.74 3.81
N VAL A 34 14.42 -9.13 4.56
CA VAL A 34 14.66 -7.84 5.21
C VAL A 34 14.61 -8.02 6.73
N PRO A 35 15.65 -7.61 7.48
CA PRO A 35 15.66 -7.68 8.94
C PRO A 35 14.84 -6.53 9.55
N ALA A 36 13.51 -6.58 9.39
CA ALA A 36 12.58 -5.60 9.94
C ALA A 36 11.73 -6.22 11.05
N ARG A 37 11.48 -5.45 12.13
CA ARG A 37 10.60 -5.88 13.23
C ARG A 37 9.12 -5.87 12.84
N ARG A 38 8.77 -5.03 11.87
CA ARG A 38 7.44 -4.82 11.32
C ARG A 38 7.52 -4.75 9.81
N SER A 39 6.46 -5.15 9.11
CA SER A 39 6.42 -5.04 7.65
C SER A 39 6.43 -3.57 7.22
N ALA A 40 5.77 -2.71 7.99
CA ALA A 40 5.75 -1.26 7.79
C ALA A 40 7.14 -0.57 7.83
N ASP A 41 8.17 -1.23 8.39
CA ASP A 41 9.53 -0.68 8.51
C ASP A 41 10.45 -1.10 7.36
N ILE A 42 9.99 -2.00 6.48
CA ILE A 42 10.78 -2.52 5.35
C ILE A 42 11.36 -1.38 4.48
N PRO A 43 10.59 -0.34 4.09
CA PRO A 43 11.12 0.73 3.25
C PRO A 43 12.35 1.41 3.85
N ALA A 44 12.31 1.77 5.13
CA ALA A 44 13.45 2.38 5.81
C ALA A 44 14.61 1.38 6.01
N ALA A 45 14.31 0.12 6.34
CA ALA A 45 15.32 -0.89 6.61
C ALA A 45 16.21 -1.21 5.40
N ILE A 46 15.67 -1.11 4.18
CA ILE A 46 16.42 -1.34 2.94
C ILE A 46 16.94 -0.05 2.30
N GLY A 47 16.69 1.12 2.91
CA GLY A 47 17.07 2.42 2.37
C GLY A 47 16.30 2.80 1.09
N TRP A 48 15.04 2.38 0.97
CA TRP A 48 14.22 2.71 -0.18
C TRP A 48 13.91 4.21 -0.23
N SER A 49 14.12 4.79 -1.41
CA SER A 49 13.98 6.23 -1.67
C SER A 49 12.97 6.53 -2.78
N GLY A 50 11.97 5.67 -2.99
CA GLY A 50 11.03 5.80 -4.11
C GLY A 50 10.28 7.13 -4.21
N PRO A 51 9.72 7.70 -3.13
CA PRO A 51 9.03 8.99 -3.19
C PRO A 51 10.01 10.18 -3.24
N MET A 52 11.20 10.04 -3.83
CA MET A 52 12.33 11.00 -3.74
C MET A 52 11.91 12.45 -4.06
N ASN A 53 10.97 12.63 -4.99
CA ASN A 53 10.47 13.94 -5.40
C ASN A 53 9.52 14.60 -4.38
N TYR A 54 9.03 13.83 -3.40
CA TYR A 54 7.99 14.24 -2.45
C TYR A 54 8.44 14.18 -0.98
N GLU A 55 9.23 13.18 -0.60
CA GLU A 55 9.69 13.00 0.78
C GLU A 55 11.10 12.40 0.83
N GLY A 56 12.00 13.09 1.53
CA GLY A 56 13.37 12.64 1.75
C GLY A 56 13.54 11.85 3.05
N ASP A 57 12.53 11.84 3.92
CA ASP A 57 12.51 11.11 5.19
C ASP A 57 11.56 9.91 5.13
N THR A 58 12.09 8.75 4.70
CA THR A 58 11.37 7.47 4.66
C THR A 58 10.78 7.07 6.02
N ALA A 59 11.25 7.62 7.15
CA ALA A 59 10.67 7.34 8.46
C ALA A 59 9.23 7.86 8.60
N ARG A 60 8.89 8.96 7.93
CA ARG A 60 7.52 9.50 7.90
C ARG A 60 6.57 8.57 7.15
N LEU A 61 7.00 8.02 6.02
CA LEU A 61 6.24 6.99 5.32
C LEU A 61 6.01 5.79 6.24
N CYS A 62 7.07 5.30 6.89
CA CYS A 62 6.96 4.16 7.81
C CYS A 62 6.00 4.46 8.98
N ALA A 63 5.88 5.71 9.45
CA ALA A 63 4.91 6.08 10.47
C ALA A 63 3.46 5.92 9.99
N VAL A 64 3.16 6.33 8.76
CA VAL A 64 1.83 6.10 8.15
C VAL A 64 1.59 4.60 7.95
N LEU A 65 2.58 3.87 7.43
CA LEU A 65 2.47 2.42 7.24
C LEU A 65 2.24 1.67 8.56
N ARG A 66 2.86 2.09 9.68
CA ARG A 66 2.60 1.49 11.00
C ARG A 66 1.16 1.71 11.45
N SER A 67 0.62 2.91 11.24
CA SER A 67 -0.79 3.21 11.52
C SER A 67 -1.72 2.31 10.71
N TRP A 68 -1.44 2.11 9.42
CA TRP A 68 -2.22 1.22 8.57
C TRP A 68 -2.00 -0.26 8.91
N GLU A 69 -0.80 -0.67 9.33
CA GLU A 69 -0.49 -2.03 9.78
C GLU A 69 -1.37 -2.36 10.99
N ASP A 70 -1.46 -1.45 11.97
CA ASP A 70 -2.27 -1.65 13.17
C ASP A 70 -3.78 -1.56 12.89
N ARG A 71 -4.24 -0.74 11.93
CA ARG A 71 -5.68 -0.52 11.64
C ARG A 71 -6.29 -1.52 10.66
N PHE A 72 -5.51 -1.93 9.67
CA PHE A 72 -5.97 -2.68 8.50
C PHE A 72 -5.18 -3.97 8.26
N GLY A 73 -4.15 -4.23 9.07
CA GLY A 73 -3.30 -5.40 8.92
C GLY A 73 -2.52 -5.37 7.62
N ILE A 74 -2.05 -4.20 7.17
CA ILE A 74 -1.30 -4.13 5.92
C ILE A 74 0.04 -4.85 6.01
N ARG A 75 0.54 -5.30 4.85
CA ARG A 75 1.92 -5.77 4.66
C ARG A 75 2.49 -5.18 3.39
N VAL A 76 3.74 -4.76 3.44
CA VAL A 76 4.52 -4.42 2.24
C VAL A 76 4.82 -5.70 1.48
N VAL A 77 4.40 -5.76 0.22
CA VAL A 77 4.55 -6.94 -0.64
C VAL A 77 5.55 -6.70 -1.76
N ALA A 78 5.53 -5.51 -2.37
CA ALA A 78 6.45 -5.16 -3.45
C ALA A 78 6.88 -3.70 -3.37
N LEU A 79 8.11 -3.47 -3.83
CA LEU A 79 8.74 -2.16 -3.99
C LEU A 79 9.44 -2.16 -5.36
N THR A 80 9.23 -1.11 -6.15
CA THR A 80 10.02 -0.82 -7.36
C THR A 80 10.93 0.39 -7.08
N PHE A 81 11.43 1.06 -8.12
CA PHE A 81 12.15 2.31 -7.91
C PHE A 81 11.23 3.45 -7.43
N ASP A 82 9.93 3.38 -7.68
CA ASP A 82 8.94 4.46 -7.47
C ASP A 82 7.55 3.96 -7.04
N GLN A 83 7.34 2.65 -6.86
CA GLN A 83 6.05 2.07 -6.49
C GLN A 83 6.13 1.27 -5.18
N LEU A 84 5.03 1.29 -4.44
CA LEU A 84 4.80 0.51 -3.23
C LEU A 84 3.48 -0.25 -3.36
N VAL A 85 3.52 -1.56 -3.12
CA VAL A 85 2.32 -2.40 -3.07
C VAL A 85 2.12 -2.96 -1.67
N LEU A 86 0.91 -2.75 -1.14
CA LEU A 86 0.47 -3.25 0.16
C LEU A 86 -0.64 -4.29 -0.02
N SER A 87 -0.58 -5.38 0.73
CA SER A 87 -1.75 -6.23 0.96
C SER A 87 -2.57 -5.66 2.13
N VAL A 88 -3.89 -5.84 2.14
CA VAL A 88 -4.81 -5.27 3.15
C VAL A 88 -5.72 -6.37 3.72
N ALA A 89 -5.61 -6.63 5.03
CA ALA A 89 -6.32 -7.72 5.67
C ALA A 89 -7.72 -7.33 6.18
N ALA A 90 -7.94 -6.06 6.52
CA ALA A 90 -9.23 -5.51 6.90
C ALA A 90 -9.58 -4.29 6.03
N PRO A 91 -9.99 -4.47 4.77
CA PRO A 91 -10.32 -3.35 3.89
C PRO A 91 -11.54 -2.57 4.39
N PRO A 92 -11.67 -1.26 4.06
CA PRO A 92 -12.85 -0.49 4.42
C PRO A 92 -14.10 -1.09 3.76
N THR A 93 -15.18 -1.22 4.51
CA THR A 93 -16.42 -1.89 4.04
C THR A 93 -17.59 -0.93 3.83
N THR A 94 -17.38 0.35 4.12
CA THR A 94 -18.37 1.41 3.88
C THR A 94 -17.73 2.58 3.14
N MET A 95 -18.54 3.30 2.36
CA MET A 95 -18.07 4.49 1.64
C MET A 95 -17.46 5.55 2.56
N ALA A 96 -18.02 5.78 3.75
CA ALA A 96 -17.47 6.75 4.70
C ALA A 96 -16.07 6.36 5.20
N GLN A 97 -15.82 5.06 5.41
CA GLN A 97 -14.49 4.56 5.75
C GLN A 97 -13.54 4.72 4.56
N ALA A 98 -13.98 4.33 3.36
CA ALA A 98 -13.17 4.43 2.15
C ALA A 98 -12.78 5.89 1.84
N GLU A 99 -13.70 6.85 1.98
CA GLU A 99 -13.42 8.28 1.78
C GLU A 99 -12.40 8.83 2.79
N ALA A 100 -12.48 8.41 4.05
CA ALA A 100 -11.49 8.79 5.06
C ALA A 100 -10.09 8.27 4.70
N ILE A 101 -9.99 7.02 4.22
CA ILE A 101 -8.71 6.43 3.79
C ILE A 101 -8.23 7.05 2.48
N ALA A 102 -9.13 7.43 1.58
CA ALA A 102 -8.76 8.15 0.37
C ALA A 102 -8.06 9.48 0.69
N ALA A 103 -8.52 10.21 1.70
CA ALA A 103 -7.84 11.42 2.16
C ALA A 103 -6.43 11.13 2.71
N GLU A 104 -6.26 10.02 3.44
CA GLU A 104 -4.94 9.57 3.89
C GLU A 104 -4.04 9.16 2.71
N HIS A 105 -4.56 8.44 1.72
CA HIS A 105 -3.85 8.07 0.49
C HIS A 105 -3.41 9.30 -0.29
N PHE A 106 -4.26 10.32 -0.41
CA PHE A 106 -3.91 11.57 -1.07
C PHE A 106 -2.79 12.32 -0.37
N ALA A 107 -2.78 12.34 0.97
CA ALA A 107 -1.69 12.95 1.73
C ALA A 107 -0.39 12.13 1.65
N PHE A 108 -0.48 10.81 1.50
CA PHE A 108 0.66 9.89 1.43
C PHE A 108 1.30 9.83 0.03
N CYS A 109 0.47 9.82 -1.01
CA CYS A 109 0.83 9.69 -2.41
C CYS A 109 -0.20 10.47 -3.26
N PRO A 110 0.02 11.78 -3.46
CA PRO A 110 -0.90 12.62 -4.23
C PRO A 110 -1.09 12.15 -5.66
N ASP A 111 -0.03 11.62 -6.29
CA ASP A 111 0.01 11.21 -7.70
C ASP A 111 -1.02 10.14 -8.06
N ASN A 112 -1.33 9.24 -7.14
CA ASN A 112 -2.43 8.28 -7.30
C ASN A 112 -3.77 8.93 -7.67
N ILE A 113 -3.96 10.20 -7.32
CA ILE A 113 -5.19 10.95 -7.56
C ILE A 113 -4.95 12.09 -8.56
N THR A 114 -3.89 12.88 -8.43
CA THR A 114 -3.64 14.03 -9.32
C THR A 114 -3.20 13.62 -10.71
N GLN A 115 -2.58 12.45 -10.84
CA GLN A 115 -2.13 11.87 -12.11
C GLN A 115 -2.85 10.55 -12.44
N GLY A 116 -3.74 10.10 -11.55
CA GLY A 116 -4.54 8.89 -11.74
C GLY A 116 -5.76 9.10 -12.66
N HIS A 117 -6.52 8.03 -12.85
CA HIS A 117 -7.67 8.00 -13.77
C HIS A 117 -8.99 8.48 -13.14
N HIS A 118 -8.99 8.88 -11.87
CA HIS A 118 -10.21 9.20 -11.13
C HIS A 118 -10.40 10.70 -11.00
N GLU A 119 -11.54 11.20 -11.47
CA GLU A 119 -11.84 12.64 -11.49
C GLU A 119 -12.08 13.25 -10.09
N ALA A 120 -12.30 12.42 -9.07
CA ALA A 120 -12.57 12.88 -7.71
C ALA A 120 -12.15 11.86 -6.64
N LEU A 121 -11.86 12.35 -5.44
CA LEU A 121 -11.47 11.52 -4.28
C LEU A 121 -12.54 10.48 -3.91
N ARG A 122 -13.83 10.83 -4.07
CA ARG A 122 -14.94 9.89 -3.84
C ARG A 122 -14.94 8.73 -4.83
N ALA A 123 -14.62 8.99 -6.10
CA ALA A 123 -14.54 7.94 -7.12
C ALA A 123 -13.34 7.02 -6.86
N TYR A 124 -12.20 7.59 -6.44
CA TYR A 124 -11.05 6.81 -5.97
C TYR A 124 -11.42 5.93 -4.76
N ALA A 125 -12.11 6.49 -3.76
CA ALA A 125 -12.57 5.74 -2.59
C ALA A 125 -13.46 4.54 -2.95
N GLU A 126 -14.42 4.76 -3.85
CA GLU A 126 -15.34 3.72 -4.30
C GLU A 126 -14.62 2.60 -5.08
N LYS A 127 -13.71 2.97 -5.99
CA LYS A 127 -13.13 2.03 -6.95
C LYS A 127 -11.83 1.37 -6.51
N GLU A 128 -11.04 2.05 -5.69
CA GLU A 128 -9.68 1.61 -5.33
C GLU A 128 -9.55 1.19 -3.86
N LEU A 129 -10.55 1.51 -3.02
CA LEU A 129 -10.46 1.25 -1.57
C LEU A 129 -11.60 0.38 -1.02
N LEU A 130 -12.84 0.61 -1.44
CA LEU A 130 -14.00 -0.08 -0.87
C LEU A 130 -13.92 -1.60 -1.11
N GLY A 131 -13.65 -2.36 -0.05
CA GLY A 131 -13.48 -3.82 -0.12
C GLY A 131 -12.16 -4.28 -0.73
N GLU A 132 -11.31 -3.36 -1.18
CA GLU A 132 -10.09 -3.66 -1.92
C GLU A 132 -8.95 -4.13 -1.03
N ARG A 133 -8.35 -5.25 -1.43
CA ARG A 133 -7.37 -6.00 -0.63
C ARG A 133 -5.92 -5.69 -0.99
N VAL A 134 -5.73 -4.83 -1.97
CA VAL A 134 -4.43 -4.38 -2.46
C VAL A 134 -4.49 -2.87 -2.56
N TRP A 135 -3.51 -2.18 -1.97
CA TRP A 135 -3.29 -0.77 -2.21
C TRP A 135 -1.96 -0.61 -2.94
N ALA A 136 -1.97 0.11 -4.06
CA ALA A 136 -0.78 0.42 -4.83
C ALA A 136 -0.56 1.94 -4.84
N PHE A 137 0.70 2.33 -4.73
CA PHE A 137 1.14 3.72 -4.74
C PHE A 137 2.26 3.88 -5.75
N TRP A 138 2.26 5.01 -6.45
CA TRP A 138 3.26 5.37 -7.44
C TRP A 138 3.55 6.88 -7.34
N TRP A 139 4.83 7.25 -7.35
CA TRP A 139 5.28 8.64 -7.34
C TRP A 139 6.10 8.93 -8.60
N ASP A 140 5.82 10.03 -9.31
CA ASP A 140 6.59 10.49 -10.49
C ASP A 140 7.55 11.65 -10.16
#